data_AF-A0A1V6MUJ1-F1
#
_entry.id   AF-A0A1V6MUJ1-F1
#
_cell.length_a   1.000
_cell.length_b   1.000
_cell.length_c   1.000
_cell.angle_alpha   90.00
_cell.angle_beta   90.00
_cell.angle_gamma   90.00
#
_symmetry.space_group_name_H-M   'P 1'
#
loop_
_entity.id
_entity.type
_entity.pdbx_description
1 polymer ?
#
loop_
_entity_poly.entity_id
_entity_poly.type
_entity_poly.pdbx_seq_one_letter_code
_entity_poly.pdbx_strand_id
1 'polypeptide(L)'
;MQAAPAAARPAGSAAPLAGSTQSLPLTPLSRDRAHGGTGAEQGLPRQDVRSFSLLGVVWDDPDAELHGRVQVRTRAAGTGTWSAWQDVETHNADHGADPDTPERASGHVRGATAPLWVGESDGVEVRVSPDAEQRTEDTAGGARTVSSSLKLPAGMRLELVDPGASDSGSADSGTTDLGTTDPGTSDSGTSDSGTSDSGTADSGTTDHSTVDQGGTTEHPAHAPVGPPRSRAVTAQAPADVPEEAAGTAADLTEGRTAGVGVTVEAAGASAANTALAPVGATEIPALDRADTARELLGLRSGELTTAQRAKPYIGPRPGIVTRRGWGADEKLREKTFVYTKKVKAAFVHHTASGNTYKCSQAPSVIRGIYRYHVKSMGWRDIGYNFLVDKCGNIYEGRAGGVAKPVLGAHTLGFNSDSMGIAVLGTFTTTKPSAAAVKGIARLTAWKLGLFGANPKGKTYLKSGGGNLYRKGKNVRLNVISGHRDGFATECPGRQLYGKLGSARTTAADYQGR
;
A
#
# COMPACT_ATOMS: atom_id res chain seq x y z
N MET A 1 31.92 -34.65 52.03
CA MET A 1 32.17 -33.79 50.85
C MET A 1 30.81 -33.36 50.30
N GLN A 2 30.40 -32.12 50.58
CA GLN A 2 29.17 -31.52 50.03
C GLN A 2 29.51 -30.89 48.67
N ALA A 3 28.72 -31.22 47.65
CA ALA A 3 28.82 -30.65 46.32
C ALA A 3 28.30 -29.21 46.31
N ALA A 4 29.06 -28.30 45.72
CA ALA A 4 28.68 -26.90 45.54
C ALA A 4 27.56 -26.76 44.48
N PRO A 5 26.61 -25.82 44.63
CA PRO A 5 25.60 -25.57 43.62
C PRO A 5 26.19 -24.79 42.45
N ALA A 6 25.85 -25.20 41.22
CA ALA A 6 26.20 -24.49 40.00
C ALA A 6 25.47 -23.14 39.93
N ALA A 7 26.22 -22.06 39.75
CA ALA A 7 25.66 -20.72 39.56
C ALA A 7 24.95 -20.64 38.20
N ALA A 8 23.63 -20.43 38.21
CA ALA A 8 22.87 -20.08 37.02
C ALA A 8 23.30 -18.68 36.52
N ARG A 9 23.73 -18.60 35.27
CA ARG A 9 23.94 -17.31 34.58
C ARG A 9 22.59 -16.59 34.45
N PRO A 10 22.49 -15.29 34.73
CA PRO A 10 21.26 -14.57 34.49
C PRO A 10 21.01 -14.55 32.98
N ALA A 11 19.84 -15.02 32.56
CA ALA A 11 19.35 -14.80 31.22
C ALA A 11 19.24 -13.28 31.02
N GLY A 12 20.15 -12.72 30.24
CA GLY A 12 20.05 -11.33 29.82
C GLY A 12 18.73 -11.16 29.06
N SER A 13 17.84 -10.33 29.62
CA SER A 13 16.70 -9.76 28.90
C SER A 13 17.26 -9.04 27.67
N ALA A 14 17.32 -9.73 26.53
CA ALA A 14 17.62 -9.10 25.27
C ALA A 14 16.47 -8.13 24.97
N ALA A 15 16.74 -6.83 25.06
CA ALA A 15 15.82 -5.83 24.55
C ALA A 15 15.45 -6.20 23.11
N PRO A 16 14.18 -6.11 22.70
CA PRO A 16 13.77 -6.41 21.34
C PRO A 16 14.65 -5.60 20.38
N LEU A 17 15.34 -6.30 19.49
CA LEU A 17 16.31 -5.68 18.58
C LEU A 17 15.59 -4.61 17.75
N ALA A 18 15.96 -3.35 17.95
CA ALA A 18 15.56 -2.28 17.06
C ALA A 18 16.00 -2.64 15.64
N GLY A 19 15.07 -2.65 14.69
CA GLY A 19 15.37 -2.99 13.30
C GLY A 19 16.50 -2.12 12.72
N SER A 20 17.17 -2.60 11.67
CA SER A 20 18.35 -1.95 11.11
C SER A 20 18.30 -1.86 9.59
N THR A 21 19.11 -0.95 9.03
CA THR A 21 19.30 -0.79 7.59
C THR A 21 20.79 -0.84 7.30
N GLN A 22 21.20 -1.65 6.32
CA GLN A 22 22.56 -1.70 5.78
C GLN A 22 22.54 -1.22 4.34
N SER A 23 23.26 -0.15 4.05
CA SER A 23 23.40 0.41 2.70
C SER A 23 24.74 -0.01 2.09
N LEU A 24 24.71 -0.60 0.90
CA LEU A 24 25.89 -1.09 0.19
C LEU A 24 25.93 -0.45 -1.22
N PRO A 25 27.00 0.29 -1.58
CA PRO A 25 27.09 0.92 -2.90
C PRO A 25 27.17 -0.14 -4.00
N LEU A 26 26.43 0.05 -5.09
CA LEU A 26 26.57 -0.78 -6.28
C LEU A 26 27.76 -0.27 -7.11
N THR A 27 28.58 -1.21 -7.58
CA THR A 27 29.75 -0.91 -8.40
C THR A 27 29.68 -1.65 -9.73
N PRO A 28 30.34 -1.17 -10.80
CA PRO A 28 30.41 -1.91 -12.05
C PRO A 28 30.92 -3.35 -11.84
N LEU A 29 30.16 -4.35 -12.30
CA LEU A 29 30.48 -5.78 -12.15
C LEU A 29 31.51 -6.29 -13.18
N SER A 30 31.70 -5.58 -14.29
CA SER A 30 32.69 -5.92 -15.32
C SER A 30 33.60 -4.73 -15.70
N ARG A 31 34.87 -5.05 -15.97
CA ARG A 31 35.81 -4.21 -16.73
C ARG A 31 35.92 -4.77 -18.15
N ASP A 32 34.86 -4.74 -18.95
CA ASP A 32 35.00 -5.14 -20.35
C ASP A 32 35.76 -4.05 -21.12
N ARG A 33 37.09 -4.26 -21.23
CA ARG A 33 38.01 -3.47 -22.06
C ARG A 33 37.77 -3.65 -23.57
N ALA A 34 36.85 -4.52 -23.98
CA ALA A 34 36.66 -4.85 -25.38
C ALA A 34 35.75 -3.87 -26.13
N HIS A 35 34.80 -3.20 -25.48
CA HIS A 35 33.92 -2.22 -26.11
C HIS A 35 33.86 -0.99 -25.21
N GLY A 36 34.30 0.17 -25.71
CA GLY A 36 34.22 1.46 -25.01
C GLY A 36 32.77 1.95 -24.85
N GLY A 37 31.91 1.15 -24.25
CA GLY A 37 30.48 1.36 -24.13
C GLY A 37 30.11 1.93 -22.76
N THR A 38 29.48 3.09 -22.77
CA THR A 38 28.80 3.70 -21.63
C THR A 38 27.55 2.87 -21.26
N GLY A 39 27.63 2.10 -20.17
CA GLY A 39 26.48 1.38 -19.59
C GLY A 39 26.83 0.00 -19.03
N ALA A 40 27.88 -0.07 -18.20
CA ALA A 40 28.26 -1.31 -17.54
C ALA A 40 27.20 -1.74 -16.51
N GLU A 41 26.93 -3.04 -16.45
CA GLU A 41 26.15 -3.67 -15.37
C GLU A 41 26.72 -3.26 -14.01
N GLN A 42 25.86 -2.82 -13.10
CA GLN A 42 26.24 -2.47 -11.74
C GLN A 42 25.69 -3.49 -10.75
N GLY A 43 26.36 -3.71 -9.63
CA GLY A 43 25.88 -4.68 -8.67
C GLY A 43 26.85 -4.96 -7.54
N LEU A 44 26.57 -6.07 -6.87
CA LEU A 44 27.36 -6.64 -5.79
C LEU A 44 27.54 -8.14 -6.07
N PRO A 45 28.78 -8.65 -6.13
CA PRO A 45 29.01 -10.08 -6.17
C PRO A 45 28.54 -10.73 -4.87
N ARG A 46 28.54 -12.07 -4.81
CA ARG A 46 28.16 -12.80 -3.58
C ARG A 46 28.91 -12.27 -2.39
N GLN A 47 28.16 -11.82 -1.39
CA GLN A 47 28.71 -11.20 -0.20
C GLN A 47 27.96 -11.69 1.04
N ASP A 48 28.73 -11.99 2.10
CA ASP A 48 28.20 -12.18 3.45
C ASP A 48 27.84 -10.83 4.06
N VAL A 49 26.65 -10.74 4.65
CA VAL A 49 26.10 -9.48 5.18
C VAL A 49 25.46 -9.72 6.54
N ARG A 50 25.09 -8.64 7.24
CA ARG A 50 24.26 -8.78 8.45
C ARG A 50 22.89 -9.33 8.07
N SER A 51 22.23 -9.99 9.01
CA SER A 51 20.89 -10.53 8.81
C SER A 51 19.92 -9.45 8.33
N PHE A 52 19.07 -9.81 7.36
CA PHE A 52 18.04 -8.97 6.80
C PHE A 52 16.87 -9.83 6.32
N SER A 53 15.70 -9.22 6.14
CA SER A 53 14.50 -9.92 5.65
C SER A 53 13.83 -9.22 4.47
N LEU A 54 14.24 -7.99 4.18
CA LEU A 54 13.74 -7.18 3.07
C LEU A 54 14.91 -6.46 2.39
N LEU A 55 14.83 -6.27 1.08
CA LEU A 55 15.81 -5.51 0.31
C LEU A 55 15.15 -4.57 -0.69
N GLY A 56 15.91 -3.59 -1.18
CA GLY A 56 15.56 -2.75 -2.32
C GLY A 56 16.79 -2.02 -2.86
N VAL A 57 16.70 -1.42 -4.04
CA VAL A 57 17.77 -0.59 -4.60
C VAL A 57 17.30 0.86 -4.64
N VAL A 58 18.14 1.78 -4.14
CA VAL A 58 17.88 3.23 -4.13
C VAL A 58 18.95 3.98 -4.91
N TRP A 59 18.64 5.19 -5.38
CA TRP A 59 19.56 6.10 -6.06
C TRP A 59 19.34 7.55 -5.65
N ASP A 60 20.29 8.43 -5.98
CA ASP A 60 20.34 9.77 -5.39
C ASP A 60 19.22 10.71 -5.91
N ASP A 61 18.92 10.66 -7.21
CA ASP A 61 17.91 11.52 -7.84
C ASP A 61 16.52 10.86 -7.87
N PRO A 62 15.54 11.34 -7.08
CA PRO A 62 14.19 10.78 -7.07
C PRO A 62 13.39 11.01 -8.36
N ASP A 63 13.85 11.87 -9.26
CA ASP A 63 13.24 12.09 -10.59
C ASP A 63 13.89 11.25 -11.70
N ALA A 64 15.04 10.62 -11.43
CA ALA A 64 15.66 9.72 -12.38
C ALA A 64 14.90 8.38 -12.44
N GLU A 65 14.47 7.97 -13.63
CA GLU A 65 13.88 6.65 -13.86
C GLU A 65 14.98 5.60 -14.09
N LEU A 66 14.78 4.41 -13.54
CA LEU A 66 15.65 3.27 -13.79
C LEU A 66 15.14 2.47 -15.00
N HIS A 67 15.78 2.68 -16.16
CA HIS A 67 15.55 1.89 -17.36
C HIS A 67 16.49 0.68 -17.39
N GLY A 68 16.05 -0.41 -16.78
CA GLY A 68 16.81 -1.64 -16.72
C GLY A 68 16.15 -2.68 -15.83
N ARG A 69 16.84 -3.82 -15.70
CA ARG A 69 16.41 -4.93 -14.85
C ARG A 69 17.27 -5.00 -13.61
N VAL A 70 16.63 -5.02 -12.44
CA VAL A 70 17.27 -5.33 -11.15
C VAL A 70 16.97 -6.78 -10.82
N GLN A 71 18.03 -7.58 -10.60
CA GLN A 71 17.90 -8.96 -10.18
C GLN A 71 18.70 -9.21 -8.92
N VAL A 72 18.13 -10.01 -8.03
CA VAL A 72 18.72 -10.37 -6.75
C VAL A 72 18.65 -11.87 -6.51
N ARG A 73 19.59 -12.39 -5.73
CA ARG A 73 19.43 -13.68 -5.05
C ARG A 73 19.98 -13.57 -3.65
N THR A 74 19.38 -14.30 -2.72
CA THR A 74 19.75 -14.25 -1.31
C THR A 74 20.07 -15.63 -0.78
N ARG A 75 20.87 -15.67 0.27
CA ARG A 75 21.16 -16.88 1.04
C ARG A 75 20.29 -16.90 2.28
N ALA A 76 19.45 -17.93 2.40
CA ALA A 76 18.60 -18.12 3.57
C ALA A 76 19.46 -18.37 4.83
N ALA A 77 19.19 -17.61 5.88
CA ALA A 77 19.87 -17.75 7.15
C ALA A 77 19.59 -19.14 7.75
N GLY A 78 20.62 -19.77 8.33
CA GLY A 78 20.53 -21.08 8.98
C GLY A 78 20.62 -22.29 8.05
N THR A 79 20.21 -22.21 6.78
CA THR A 79 20.38 -23.31 5.81
C THR A 79 21.55 -23.09 4.85
N GLY A 80 21.99 -21.84 4.67
CA GLY A 80 23.04 -21.49 3.71
C GLY A 80 22.63 -21.66 2.25
N THR A 81 21.35 -21.92 1.97
CA THR A 81 20.85 -22.18 0.62
C THR A 81 20.61 -20.87 -0.14
N TRP A 82 21.15 -20.77 -1.36
CA TRP A 82 20.90 -19.63 -2.24
C TRP A 82 19.61 -19.79 -3.03
N SER A 83 18.85 -18.72 -3.15
CA SER A 83 17.70 -18.67 -4.06
C SER A 83 18.14 -18.68 -5.53
N ALA A 84 17.20 -18.98 -6.42
CA ALA A 84 17.31 -18.56 -7.82
C ALA A 84 17.32 -17.02 -7.91
N TRP A 85 17.73 -16.49 -9.07
CA TRP A 85 17.59 -15.07 -9.37
C TRP A 85 16.11 -14.67 -9.41
N GLN A 86 15.81 -13.52 -8.82
CA GLN A 86 14.48 -12.93 -8.74
C GLN A 86 14.55 -11.48 -9.23
N ASP A 87 13.57 -11.07 -10.01
CA ASP A 87 13.44 -9.68 -10.44
C ASP A 87 12.89 -8.83 -9.29
N VAL A 88 13.41 -7.61 -9.15
CA VAL A 88 12.86 -6.59 -8.26
C VAL A 88 12.13 -5.57 -9.11
N GLU A 89 10.91 -5.21 -8.73
CA GLU A 89 10.09 -4.23 -9.46
C GLU A 89 10.76 -2.85 -9.46
N THR A 90 11.10 -2.36 -10.65
CA THR A 90 11.89 -1.14 -10.86
C THR A 90 11.02 0.09 -11.03
N HIS A 91 9.74 -0.08 -11.38
CA HIS A 91 8.78 1.03 -11.55
C HIS A 91 8.11 1.39 -10.23
N ASN A 92 8.85 2.04 -9.34
CA ASN A 92 8.36 2.50 -8.04
C ASN A 92 8.39 4.05 -7.89
N ALA A 93 8.75 4.78 -8.95
CA ALA A 93 8.65 6.25 -9.01
C ALA A 93 7.19 6.77 -9.00
N ASP A 94 6.22 5.89 -9.20
CA ASP A 94 4.78 6.11 -9.07
C ASP A 94 4.32 6.28 -7.61
N HIS A 95 5.08 5.69 -6.69
CA HIS A 95 4.92 5.84 -5.26
C HIS A 95 5.82 6.98 -4.77
N GLY A 96 5.23 8.04 -4.24
CA GLY A 96 5.98 9.19 -3.78
C GLY A 96 5.11 10.34 -3.34
N ALA A 97 5.73 11.29 -2.64
CA ALA A 97 5.07 12.51 -2.22
C ALA A 97 4.88 13.47 -3.40
N ASP A 98 3.74 14.17 -3.42
CA ASP A 98 3.42 15.10 -4.51
C ASP A 98 4.46 16.25 -4.59
N PRO A 99 4.77 16.77 -5.79
CA PRO A 99 5.86 17.73 -6.01
C PRO A 99 5.87 18.96 -5.10
N ASP A 100 4.69 19.44 -4.68
CA ASP A 100 4.55 20.66 -3.87
C ASP A 100 4.36 20.38 -2.38
N THR A 101 4.70 19.17 -1.92
CA THR A 101 4.55 18.80 -0.50
C THR A 101 5.84 19.04 0.28
N PRO A 102 5.76 19.34 1.60
CA PRO A 102 6.95 19.43 2.46
C PRO A 102 7.83 18.17 2.42
N GLU A 103 7.21 17.00 2.23
CA GLU A 103 7.91 15.73 2.09
C GLU A 103 8.83 15.72 0.88
N ARG A 104 8.34 16.15 -0.29
CA ARG A 104 9.16 16.27 -1.50
C ARG A 104 10.24 17.35 -1.37
N ALA A 105 9.91 18.47 -0.74
CA ALA A 105 10.84 19.60 -0.58
C ALA A 105 11.96 19.35 0.44
N SER A 106 11.96 18.22 1.16
CA SER A 106 12.97 17.89 2.18
C SER A 106 14.40 17.75 1.64
N GLY A 107 14.56 17.47 0.34
CA GLY A 107 15.87 17.18 -0.26
C GLY A 107 16.47 15.84 0.16
N HIS A 108 15.73 15.02 0.90
CA HIS A 108 16.18 13.71 1.40
C HIS A 108 15.57 12.53 0.64
N VAL A 109 14.59 12.79 -0.22
CA VAL A 109 13.88 11.75 -0.97
C VAL A 109 14.80 11.15 -2.03
N ARG A 110 14.76 9.82 -2.15
CA ARG A 110 15.53 9.05 -3.12
C ARG A 110 14.63 8.33 -4.10
N GLY A 111 15.15 8.07 -5.30
CA GLY A 111 14.52 7.13 -6.22
C GLY A 111 14.79 5.71 -5.73
N ALA A 112 13.87 4.79 -5.99
CA ALA A 112 13.94 3.45 -5.43
C ALA A 112 13.14 2.43 -6.22
N THR A 113 13.55 1.17 -6.15
CA THR A 113 12.72 0.01 -6.52
C THR A 113 11.66 -0.26 -5.45
N ALA A 114 10.65 -1.07 -5.78
CA ALA A 114 9.77 -1.61 -4.75
C ALA A 114 10.56 -2.50 -3.78
N PRO A 115 10.18 -2.57 -2.50
CA PRO A 115 10.84 -3.43 -1.54
C PRO A 115 10.48 -4.92 -1.77
N LEU A 116 11.48 -5.80 -1.76
CA LEU A 116 11.30 -7.26 -1.88
C LEU A 116 11.47 -7.94 -0.52
N TRP A 117 10.45 -8.68 -0.07
CA TRP A 117 10.57 -9.55 1.10
C TRP A 117 11.22 -10.88 0.69
N VAL A 118 12.35 -11.19 1.30
CA VAL A 118 13.14 -12.40 1.01
C VAL A 118 13.13 -13.41 2.17
N GLY A 119 12.59 -13.00 3.33
CA GLY A 119 12.72 -13.74 4.58
C GLY A 119 14.15 -13.70 5.13
N GLU A 120 14.36 -14.29 6.31
CA GLU A 120 15.63 -14.23 7.02
C GLU A 120 16.79 -14.69 6.14
N SER A 121 17.69 -13.75 5.82
CA SER A 121 18.80 -13.92 4.88
C SER A 121 20.08 -13.30 5.45
N ASP A 122 21.23 -13.89 5.14
CA ASP A 122 22.56 -13.44 5.62
C ASP A 122 23.62 -13.37 4.50
N GLY A 123 23.19 -13.53 3.25
CA GLY A 123 24.02 -13.40 2.07
C GLY A 123 23.21 -12.83 0.91
N VAL A 124 23.86 -12.05 0.05
CA VAL A 124 23.20 -11.38 -1.09
C VAL A 124 24.10 -11.29 -2.31
N GLU A 125 23.47 -11.25 -3.47
CA GLU A 125 24.09 -10.89 -4.74
C GLU A 125 23.07 -10.12 -5.57
N VAL A 126 23.51 -9.04 -6.21
CA VAL A 126 22.65 -8.11 -6.94
C VAL A 126 23.30 -7.74 -8.26
N ARG A 127 22.49 -7.66 -9.30
CA ARG A 127 22.87 -7.08 -10.59
C ARG A 127 21.80 -6.15 -11.12
N VAL A 128 22.23 -5.07 -11.74
CA VAL A 128 21.41 -4.05 -12.39
C VAL A 128 21.93 -3.91 -13.80
N SER A 129 21.19 -4.47 -14.74
CA SER A 129 21.54 -4.48 -16.16
C SER A 129 20.71 -3.38 -16.86
N PRO A 130 21.32 -2.41 -17.54
CA PRO A 130 20.58 -1.37 -18.25
C PRO A 130 19.86 -1.94 -19.46
N ASP A 131 18.72 -1.35 -19.83
CA ASP A 131 18.06 -1.68 -21.08
C ASP A 131 18.90 -1.23 -22.28
N ALA A 132 18.78 -1.97 -23.38
CA ALA A 132 19.43 -1.63 -24.63
C ALA A 132 18.51 -0.74 -25.48
N GLU A 133 18.98 0.44 -25.85
CA GLU A 133 18.37 1.26 -26.89
C GLU A 133 18.85 0.75 -28.25
N GLN A 134 17.93 0.52 -29.19
CA GLN A 134 18.25 0.20 -30.57
C GLN A 134 17.92 1.41 -31.43
N ARG A 135 18.92 1.87 -32.19
CA ARG A 135 18.77 3.00 -33.11
C ARG A 135 19.19 2.56 -34.50
N THR A 136 18.32 2.76 -35.48
CA THR A 136 18.62 2.47 -36.88
C THR A 136 19.22 3.71 -37.53
N GLU A 137 20.45 3.60 -38.02
CA GLU A 137 21.14 4.67 -38.72
C GLU A 137 21.26 4.32 -40.20
N ASP A 138 20.82 5.23 -41.07
CA ASP A 138 21.03 5.10 -42.51
C ASP A 138 22.47 5.50 -42.83
N THR A 139 23.28 4.51 -43.24
CA THR A 139 24.65 4.75 -43.69
C THR A 139 24.75 4.63 -45.20
N ALA A 140 25.81 5.15 -45.81
CA ALA A 140 26.06 5.06 -47.25
C ALA A 140 26.09 3.61 -47.80
N GLY A 141 26.21 2.60 -46.93
CA GLY A 141 26.15 1.17 -47.24
C GLY A 141 24.85 0.45 -46.84
N GLY A 142 23.81 1.18 -46.43
CA GLY A 142 22.52 0.64 -45.95
C GLY A 142 22.22 0.97 -44.49
N ALA A 143 21.01 0.60 -44.05
CA ALA A 143 20.56 0.80 -42.67
C ALA A 143 21.33 -0.12 -41.71
N ARG A 144 22.02 0.46 -40.73
CA ARG A 144 22.73 -0.25 -39.66
C ARG A 144 22.00 -0.04 -38.34
N THR A 145 21.67 -1.13 -37.65
CA THR A 145 21.16 -1.03 -36.27
C THR A 145 22.33 -0.93 -35.32
N VAL A 146 22.40 0.16 -34.58
CA VAL A 146 23.37 0.40 -33.49
C VAL A 146 22.63 0.21 -32.17
N SER A 147 23.23 -0.52 -31.23
CA SER A 147 22.68 -0.69 -29.90
C SER A 147 23.57 0.00 -28.87
N SER A 148 22.97 0.84 -28.04
CA SER A 148 23.61 1.50 -26.90
C SER A 148 22.82 1.25 -25.63
N SER A 149 23.49 0.90 -24.54
CA SER A 149 22.87 0.76 -23.23
C SER A 149 22.40 2.10 -22.68
N LEU A 150 21.19 2.14 -22.12
CA LEU A 150 20.70 3.30 -21.38
C LEU A 150 21.54 3.52 -20.10
N LYS A 151 21.61 4.78 -19.67
CA LYS A 151 22.41 5.15 -18.50
C LYS A 151 21.63 4.82 -17.21
N LEU A 152 22.25 4.07 -16.31
CA LEU A 152 21.70 3.81 -14.98
C LEU A 152 21.78 5.06 -14.09
N PRO A 153 20.84 5.25 -13.14
CA PRO A 153 20.87 6.34 -12.17
C PRO A 153 22.18 6.42 -11.37
N ALA A 154 22.55 7.63 -10.96
CA ALA A 154 23.75 7.85 -10.16
C ALA A 154 23.54 7.46 -8.69
N GLY A 155 24.62 7.01 -8.04
CA GLY A 155 24.63 6.74 -6.61
C GLY A 155 23.76 5.56 -6.18
N MET A 156 23.62 4.54 -7.03
CA MET A 156 22.84 3.35 -6.71
C MET A 156 23.41 2.58 -5.51
N ARG A 157 22.53 2.16 -4.61
CA ARG A 157 22.85 1.42 -3.39
C ARG A 157 21.83 0.31 -3.17
N LEU A 158 22.30 -0.85 -2.74
CA LEU A 158 21.47 -1.90 -2.17
C LEU A 158 21.18 -1.56 -0.70
N GLU A 159 19.90 -1.59 -0.35
CA GLU A 159 19.41 -1.36 1.00
C GLU A 159 18.91 -2.70 1.54
N LEU A 160 19.58 -3.21 2.57
CA LEU A 160 19.20 -4.44 3.28
C LEU A 160 18.54 -4.05 4.60
N VAL A 161 17.32 -4.52 4.81
CA VAL A 161 16.47 -4.12 5.94
C VAL A 161 16.20 -5.32 6.83
N ASP A 162 16.60 -5.17 8.08
CA ASP A 162 16.14 -5.99 9.20
C ASP A 162 14.93 -5.30 9.84
N PRO A 163 13.73 -5.90 9.79
CA PRO A 163 12.52 -5.32 10.38
C PRO A 163 12.54 -5.31 11.91
N GLY A 164 13.53 -5.93 12.55
CA GLY A 164 13.64 -6.08 14.00
C GLY A 164 12.73 -7.16 14.55
N ALA A 165 13.00 -7.54 15.80
CA ALA A 165 12.19 -8.51 16.52
C ALA A 165 10.76 -7.99 16.67
N SER A 166 9.79 -8.91 16.64
CA SER A 166 8.44 -8.57 17.09
C SER A 166 8.46 -8.60 18.62
N ASP A 167 7.88 -7.58 19.25
CA ASP A 167 7.40 -7.68 20.63
C ASP A 167 6.28 -8.72 20.62
N SER A 168 6.65 -9.99 20.58
CA SER A 168 5.72 -11.09 20.82
C SER A 168 5.40 -11.09 22.30
N GLY A 169 4.55 -10.14 22.71
CA GLY A 169 3.70 -10.40 23.86
C GLY A 169 3.01 -11.72 23.58
N SER A 170 3.26 -12.71 24.43
CA SER A 170 2.53 -13.97 24.43
C SER A 170 1.03 -13.64 24.48
N ALA A 171 0.39 -13.67 23.31
CA ALA A 171 -1.04 -13.85 23.23
C ALA A 171 -1.27 -15.31 23.58
N ASP A 172 -1.50 -15.55 24.86
CA ASP A 172 -2.12 -16.76 25.35
C ASP A 172 -3.33 -17.04 24.45
N SER A 173 -3.30 -18.18 23.78
CA SER A 173 -4.42 -18.64 22.97
C SER A 173 -5.49 -19.12 23.94
N GLY A 174 -6.20 -18.17 24.53
CA GLY A 174 -7.43 -18.42 25.27
C GLY A 174 -8.41 -19.09 24.32
N THR A 175 -8.49 -20.41 24.41
CA THR A 175 -9.52 -21.20 23.76
C THR A 175 -10.85 -20.69 24.29
N THR A 176 -11.63 -20.02 23.44
CA THR A 176 -13.05 -19.81 23.70
C THR A 176 -13.73 -21.15 23.56
N ASP A 177 -14.06 -21.74 24.70
CA ASP A 177 -14.95 -22.88 24.86
C ASP A 177 -16.28 -22.59 24.14
N LEU A 178 -16.47 -23.24 22.99
CA LEU A 178 -17.79 -23.35 22.38
C LEU A 178 -18.50 -24.48 23.10
N GLY A 179 -19.40 -24.09 24.00
CA GLY A 179 -20.23 -24.98 24.80
C GLY A 179 -20.78 -26.14 23.97
N THR A 180 -20.44 -27.34 24.41
CA THR A 180 -20.97 -28.60 23.87
C THR A 180 -22.41 -28.74 24.34
N THR A 181 -23.36 -28.62 23.41
CA THR A 181 -24.70 -29.15 23.59
C THR A 181 -24.68 -30.64 23.33
N ASP A 182 -25.01 -31.39 24.37
CA ASP A 182 -25.26 -32.84 24.43
C ASP A 182 -26.33 -33.29 23.41
N PRO A 183 -26.10 -34.31 22.57
CA PRO A 183 -27.15 -34.96 21.81
C PRO A 183 -27.71 -36.16 22.59
N GLY A 184 -28.91 -35.96 23.13
CA GLY A 184 -29.73 -37.04 23.70
C GLY A 184 -30.05 -38.14 22.69
N THR A 185 -30.00 -39.36 23.20
CA THR A 185 -30.31 -40.64 22.56
C THR A 185 -31.80 -40.81 22.24
N SER A 186 -32.13 -41.34 21.05
CA SER A 186 -33.27 -42.23 20.72
C SER A 186 -33.14 -42.63 19.24
N ASP A 187 -32.68 -43.83 18.91
CA ASP A 187 -33.43 -45.08 18.66
C ASP A 187 -34.04 -45.19 17.24
N SER A 188 -34.18 -46.44 16.82
CA SER A 188 -33.91 -47.00 15.51
C SER A 188 -35.19 -47.32 14.74
N GLY A 189 -35.12 -47.18 13.41
CA GLY A 189 -36.19 -47.55 12.49
C GLY A 189 -35.62 -47.93 11.13
N THR A 190 -35.91 -49.15 10.70
CA THR A 190 -35.32 -49.90 9.58
C THR A 190 -35.98 -49.64 8.22
N SER A 191 -35.16 -49.78 7.16
CA SER A 191 -35.46 -50.23 5.78
C SER A 191 -36.28 -49.33 4.83
N ASP A 192 -35.74 -48.99 3.65
CA ASP A 192 -35.79 -49.84 2.43
C ASP A 192 -34.91 -49.26 1.30
N SER A 193 -34.43 -50.17 0.45
CA SER A 193 -33.54 -50.00 -0.69
C SER A 193 -34.30 -49.99 -2.02
N GLY A 194 -34.03 -49.01 -2.87
CA GLY A 194 -34.54 -48.95 -4.25
C GLY A 194 -33.51 -48.35 -5.21
N THR A 195 -33.21 -49.09 -6.27
CA THR A 195 -32.13 -48.90 -7.26
C THR A 195 -32.52 -48.01 -8.45
N SER A 196 -31.50 -47.30 -8.98
CA SER A 196 -31.20 -46.95 -10.39
C SER A 196 -32.21 -46.18 -11.27
N ASP A 197 -31.77 -45.08 -11.90
CA ASP A 197 -31.34 -45.09 -13.32
C ASP A 197 -30.64 -43.77 -13.74
N SER A 198 -29.74 -43.90 -14.70
CA SER A 198 -28.87 -42.92 -15.34
C SER A 198 -29.37 -42.57 -16.73
N GLY A 199 -29.41 -41.28 -17.09
CA GLY A 199 -29.75 -40.80 -18.43
C GLY A 199 -28.83 -39.68 -18.91
N THR A 200 -28.17 -39.92 -20.03
CA THR A 200 -27.19 -39.10 -20.75
C THR A 200 -27.79 -38.25 -21.89
N ALA A 201 -27.10 -37.13 -22.20
CA ALA A 201 -27.08 -36.34 -23.45
C ALA A 201 -28.38 -35.59 -23.85
N ASP A 202 -28.38 -34.42 -24.50
CA ASP A 202 -27.60 -34.02 -25.69
C ASP A 202 -27.53 -32.49 -25.86
N SER A 203 -26.55 -32.05 -26.65
CA SER A 203 -26.23 -30.68 -27.05
C SER A 203 -27.00 -30.28 -28.32
N GLY A 204 -27.49 -29.04 -28.38
CA GLY A 204 -28.04 -28.44 -29.60
C GLY A 204 -27.36 -27.11 -29.91
N THR A 205 -26.71 -27.04 -31.07
CA THR A 205 -26.14 -25.83 -31.71
C THR A 205 -27.09 -25.30 -32.79
N THR A 206 -26.68 -24.18 -33.44
CA THR A 206 -27.22 -23.50 -34.66
C THR A 206 -28.41 -22.54 -34.47
N ASP A 207 -28.56 -21.43 -35.20
CA ASP A 207 -27.70 -20.57 -36.05
C ASP A 207 -28.54 -19.29 -36.38
N HIS A 208 -27.87 -18.26 -36.90
CA HIS A 208 -28.27 -16.93 -37.33
C HIS A 208 -29.56 -16.78 -38.18
N SER A 209 -30.16 -15.57 -38.11
CA SER A 209 -30.79 -14.73 -39.18
C SER A 209 -31.79 -13.74 -38.53
N THR A 210 -32.09 -12.51 -38.95
CA THR A 210 -31.68 -11.59 -40.03
C THR A 210 -32.28 -10.21 -39.70
N VAL A 211 -31.61 -9.19 -40.22
CA VAL A 211 -31.99 -7.77 -40.42
C VAL A 211 -33.47 -7.54 -40.78
N ASP A 212 -34.04 -6.43 -40.29
CA ASP A 212 -34.97 -5.63 -41.10
C ASP A 212 -34.70 -4.12 -40.94
N GLN A 213 -34.82 -3.42 -42.07
CA GLN A 213 -34.54 -2.01 -42.32
C GLN A 213 -35.86 -1.26 -42.54
N GLY A 214 -35.91 0.00 -42.13
CA GLY A 214 -37.01 0.90 -42.47
C GLY A 214 -36.75 2.32 -42.04
N GLY A 215 -36.17 3.13 -42.93
CA GLY A 215 -35.96 4.56 -42.75
C GLY A 215 -37.03 5.42 -43.44
N THR A 216 -37.08 6.70 -43.08
CA THR A 216 -37.24 7.91 -43.93
C THR A 216 -37.42 9.12 -42.97
N THR A 217 -36.40 9.97 -42.83
CA THR A 217 -36.23 11.31 -43.44
C THR A 217 -37.29 12.34 -43.05
N GLU A 218 -36.88 13.42 -42.37
CA GLU A 218 -36.76 14.75 -42.99
C GLU A 218 -36.03 15.76 -42.08
N HIS A 219 -35.13 16.52 -42.69
CA HIS A 219 -34.47 17.74 -42.22
C HIS A 219 -35.13 18.90 -42.98
N PRO A 220 -35.06 20.15 -42.49
CA PRO A 220 -34.08 21.04 -43.12
C PRO A 220 -33.33 21.98 -42.16
N ALA A 221 -32.19 22.43 -42.69
CA ALA A 221 -31.16 23.33 -42.17
C ALA A 221 -31.65 24.81 -42.09
N HIS A 222 -30.93 25.86 -41.68
CA HIS A 222 -29.49 26.18 -41.73
C HIS A 222 -29.18 27.47 -40.92
N ALA A 223 -28.03 27.47 -40.22
CA ALA A 223 -26.96 28.50 -40.28
C ALA A 223 -27.00 29.74 -39.31
N PRO A 224 -25.91 30.55 -39.23
CA PRO A 224 -24.85 30.39 -38.22
C PRO A 224 -24.52 31.69 -37.44
N VAL A 225 -23.88 31.59 -36.26
CA VAL A 225 -23.28 32.77 -35.61
C VAL A 225 -21.91 32.43 -35.05
N GLY A 226 -20.92 33.24 -35.44
CA GLY A 226 -19.50 33.13 -35.11
C GLY A 226 -19.13 33.54 -33.68
N PRO A 227 -17.81 33.57 -33.37
CA PRO A 227 -17.29 33.54 -32.01
C PRO A 227 -17.09 34.94 -31.44
N PRO A 228 -17.09 35.12 -30.10
CA PRO A 228 -16.49 36.31 -29.52
C PRO A 228 -15.09 36.06 -28.97
N ARG A 229 -14.33 37.14 -29.11
CA ARG A 229 -12.92 37.36 -28.83
C ARG A 229 -12.65 37.56 -27.34
N SER A 230 -11.36 37.40 -27.03
CA SER A 230 -10.62 37.75 -25.82
C SER A 230 -11.00 39.11 -25.22
N ARG A 231 -11.07 39.15 -23.87
CA ARG A 231 -10.78 40.35 -23.09
C ARG A 231 -9.92 39.96 -21.88
N ALA A 232 -8.73 40.54 -21.84
CA ALA A 232 -7.87 40.58 -20.67
C ALA A 232 -8.54 41.38 -19.57
N VAL A 233 -8.50 40.86 -18.34
CA VAL A 233 -8.76 41.64 -17.13
C VAL A 233 -7.57 41.41 -16.21
N THR A 234 -6.85 42.50 -15.97
CA THR A 234 -5.76 42.67 -15.04
C THR A 234 -6.23 42.31 -13.62
N ALA A 235 -5.64 41.29 -13.00
CA ALA A 235 -5.83 41.00 -11.59
C ALA A 235 -4.79 41.77 -10.79
N GLN A 236 -5.26 42.80 -10.10
CA GLN A 236 -4.53 43.58 -9.12
C GLN A 236 -4.51 42.80 -7.80
N ALA A 237 -3.33 42.66 -7.19
CA ALA A 237 -3.16 42.08 -5.87
C ALA A 237 -3.86 42.92 -4.79
N PRO A 238 -4.25 42.30 -3.67
CA PRO A 238 -3.82 42.86 -2.41
C PRO A 238 -3.10 41.83 -1.53
N ALA A 239 -2.07 42.35 -0.88
CA ALA A 239 -1.34 41.76 0.23
C ALA A 239 -2.19 41.73 1.52
N ASP A 240 -1.61 41.08 2.52
CA ASP A 240 -1.95 41.05 3.94
C ASP A 240 -3.07 40.11 4.40
N VAL A 241 -2.63 38.98 4.96
CA VAL A 241 -3.36 38.22 5.98
C VAL A 241 -2.41 38.03 7.17
N PRO A 242 -2.81 38.42 8.39
CA PRO A 242 -1.93 38.43 9.55
C PRO A 242 -1.71 37.02 10.12
N GLU A 243 -0.50 36.84 10.63
CA GLU A 243 0.01 35.72 11.41
C GLU A 243 -0.44 35.85 12.87
N GLU A 244 -1.31 34.97 13.34
CA GLU A 244 -1.57 34.65 14.75
C GLU A 244 -2.22 33.26 14.82
N ALA A 245 -1.96 32.36 15.76
CA ALA A 245 -0.99 32.32 16.84
C ALA A 245 -0.69 30.84 17.11
N ALA A 246 0.57 30.52 17.38
CA ALA A 246 1.00 29.24 17.90
C ALA A 246 0.37 29.03 19.28
N GLY A 247 -0.54 28.06 19.40
CA GLY A 247 -1.08 27.60 20.67
C GLY A 247 0.03 26.96 21.50
N THR A 248 0.40 27.65 22.56
CA THR A 248 1.36 27.27 23.59
C THR A 248 0.98 25.95 24.26
N ALA A 249 1.98 25.08 24.42
CA ALA A 249 1.93 23.91 25.28
C ALA A 249 1.76 24.39 26.73
N ALA A 250 0.56 24.24 27.28
CA ALA A 250 0.30 24.40 28.70
C ALA A 250 0.30 23.03 29.38
N ASP A 251 1.36 22.82 30.16
CA ASP A 251 1.39 22.17 31.47
C ASP A 251 0.51 20.92 31.69
N LEU A 252 1.13 19.74 31.52
CA LEU A 252 0.65 18.50 32.14
C LEU A 252 1.48 18.24 33.39
N THR A 253 1.04 18.85 34.49
CA THR A 253 1.43 18.47 35.84
C THR A 253 0.96 17.05 36.16
N GLU A 254 1.79 16.36 36.94
CA GLU A 254 1.77 14.92 37.23
C GLU A 254 0.40 14.37 37.68
N GLY A 255 -0.18 13.53 36.83
CA GLY A 255 -1.29 12.62 37.16
C GLY A 255 -0.89 11.20 36.81
N ARG A 256 -0.29 10.49 37.77
CA ARG A 256 0.21 9.12 37.62
C ARG A 256 -0.94 8.12 37.52
N THR A 257 -1.35 7.78 36.31
CA THR A 257 -2.01 6.49 36.02
C THR A 257 -1.06 5.62 35.21
N ALA A 258 -0.57 4.56 35.83
CA ALA A 258 0.32 3.58 35.24
C ALA A 258 -0.37 2.83 34.08
N GLY A 259 0.27 2.84 32.92
CA GLY A 259 -0.03 1.99 31.77
C GLY A 259 1.25 1.76 30.96
N VAL A 260 1.92 0.64 31.24
CA VAL A 260 3.03 -0.01 30.51
C VAL A 260 3.69 0.79 29.36
N GLY A 261 4.88 1.35 29.59
CA GLY A 261 5.98 1.44 28.60
C GLY A 261 5.70 2.04 27.21
N VAL A 262 4.82 3.04 27.07
CA VAL A 262 4.60 3.71 25.78
C VAL A 262 5.54 4.93 25.67
N THR A 263 6.34 5.01 24.60
CA THR A 263 7.18 6.21 24.35
C THR A 263 6.32 7.42 24.00
N VAL A 264 6.85 8.64 24.13
CA VAL A 264 6.13 9.87 23.78
C VAL A 264 5.69 9.86 22.30
N GLU A 265 6.55 9.39 21.40
CA GLU A 265 6.24 9.27 19.97
C GLU A 265 5.11 8.27 19.71
N ALA A 266 5.09 7.15 20.46
CA ALA A 266 4.04 6.14 20.36
C ALA A 266 2.72 6.60 20.97
N ALA A 267 2.77 7.31 22.08
CA ALA A 267 1.60 7.97 22.66
C ALA A 267 1.03 9.00 21.69
N GLY A 268 1.88 9.81 21.04
CA GLY A 268 1.46 10.79 20.03
C GLY A 268 0.80 10.18 18.80
N ALA A 269 1.33 9.07 18.27
CA ALA A 269 0.69 8.34 17.18
C ALA A 269 -0.67 7.75 17.60
N SER A 270 -0.71 7.11 18.76
CA SER A 270 -1.92 6.46 19.27
C SER A 270 -3.01 7.47 19.67
N ALA A 271 -2.62 8.65 20.17
CA ALA A 271 -3.53 9.73 20.55
C ALA A 271 -4.43 10.17 19.38
N ALA A 272 -3.96 10.04 18.13
CA ALA A 272 -4.74 10.36 16.95
C ALA A 272 -5.98 9.47 16.74
N ASN A 273 -6.03 8.31 17.42
CA ASN A 273 -7.12 7.32 17.37
C ASN A 273 -7.96 7.26 18.66
N THR A 274 -7.78 8.19 19.59
CA THR A 274 -8.46 8.18 20.92
C THR A 274 -9.98 8.15 20.86
N ALA A 275 -10.58 8.65 19.78
CA ALA A 275 -12.02 8.57 19.57
C ALA A 275 -12.52 7.15 19.22
N LEU A 276 -11.62 6.22 18.89
CA LEU A 276 -11.94 4.86 18.43
C LEU A 276 -11.37 3.76 19.35
N ALA A 277 -10.23 4.02 19.98
CA ALA A 277 -9.54 3.06 20.86
C ALA A 277 -8.67 3.82 21.89
N PRO A 278 -8.45 3.26 23.08
CA PRO A 278 -7.60 3.90 24.10
C PRO A 278 -6.15 4.05 23.64
N VAL A 279 -5.43 5.00 24.23
CA VAL A 279 -3.99 5.18 23.97
C VAL A 279 -3.25 3.88 24.29
N GLY A 280 -2.40 3.44 23.37
CA GLY A 280 -1.70 2.18 23.48
C GLY A 280 -2.54 0.96 23.11
N ALA A 281 -3.75 1.08 22.57
CA ALA A 281 -4.43 -0.09 22.01
C ALA A 281 -3.59 -0.71 20.87
N THR A 282 -3.48 -2.04 20.83
CA THR A 282 -2.85 -2.75 19.71
C THR A 282 -3.81 -2.93 18.55
N GLU A 283 -5.11 -2.93 18.79
CA GLU A 283 -6.15 -3.04 17.78
C GLU A 283 -7.29 -2.06 18.04
N ILE A 284 -7.94 -1.62 16.97
CA ILE A 284 -9.23 -0.94 17.02
C ILE A 284 -10.28 -2.03 16.71
N PRO A 285 -11.19 -2.35 17.64
CA PRO A 285 -12.07 -3.52 17.53
C PRO A 285 -13.11 -3.33 16.42
N ALA A 286 -13.49 -4.39 15.72
CA ALA A 286 -14.56 -4.31 14.72
C ALA A 286 -15.89 -3.87 15.36
N LEU A 287 -16.71 -3.16 14.60
CA LEU A 287 -18.08 -2.81 14.98
C LEU A 287 -19.07 -3.39 13.99
N ASP A 288 -20.29 -3.64 14.46
CA ASP A 288 -21.41 -3.89 13.56
C ASP A 288 -21.89 -2.60 12.87
N ARG A 289 -22.92 -2.71 12.02
CA ARG A 289 -23.47 -1.56 11.29
C ARG A 289 -24.10 -0.51 12.21
N ALA A 290 -24.82 -0.93 13.25
CA ALA A 290 -25.52 -0.02 14.15
C ALA A 290 -24.54 0.78 15.00
N ASP A 291 -23.54 0.11 15.55
CA ASP A 291 -22.44 0.74 16.30
C ASP A 291 -21.63 1.68 15.44
N THR A 292 -21.32 1.28 14.21
CA THR A 292 -20.59 2.15 13.27
C THR A 292 -21.39 3.41 12.93
N ALA A 293 -22.71 3.30 12.79
CA ALA A 293 -23.57 4.47 12.56
C ALA A 293 -23.58 5.43 13.77
N ARG A 294 -23.60 4.89 14.99
CA ARG A 294 -23.47 5.69 16.22
C ARG A 294 -22.12 6.38 16.31
N GLU A 295 -21.03 5.66 16.04
CA GLU A 295 -19.67 6.19 16.01
C GLU A 295 -19.53 7.33 14.99
N LEU A 296 -20.09 7.18 13.78
CA LEU A 296 -20.10 8.22 12.76
C LEU A 296 -20.76 9.52 13.26
N LEU A 297 -21.88 9.42 13.98
CA LEU A 297 -22.55 10.60 14.55
C LEU A 297 -21.67 11.26 15.63
N GLY A 298 -21.00 10.48 16.47
CA GLY A 298 -20.05 11.01 17.46
C GLY A 298 -18.85 11.72 16.83
N LEU A 299 -18.33 11.19 15.73
CA LEU A 299 -17.16 11.75 15.05
C LEU A 299 -17.48 12.99 14.19
N ARG A 300 -18.65 13.03 13.55
CA ARG A 300 -18.93 13.96 12.45
C ARG A 300 -20.33 14.58 12.46
N SER A 301 -21.05 14.59 13.58
CA SER A 301 -22.43 15.11 13.69
C SER A 301 -22.62 16.49 13.03
N GLY A 302 -21.66 17.41 13.21
CA GLY A 302 -21.69 18.77 12.67
C GLY A 302 -21.43 18.88 11.16
N GLU A 303 -20.86 17.83 10.54
CA GLU A 303 -20.56 17.82 9.10
C GLU A 303 -21.63 17.10 8.26
N LEU A 304 -22.52 16.35 8.91
CA LEU A 304 -23.54 15.56 8.25
C LEU A 304 -24.83 16.38 8.03
N THR A 305 -25.48 16.16 6.89
CA THR A 305 -26.83 16.66 6.64
C THR A 305 -27.87 15.85 7.42
N THR A 306 -29.09 16.38 7.58
CA THR A 306 -30.20 15.65 8.22
C THR A 306 -30.50 14.32 7.53
N ALA A 307 -30.45 14.28 6.19
CA ALA A 307 -30.65 13.05 5.44
C ALA A 307 -29.54 12.02 5.70
N GLN A 308 -28.27 12.46 5.76
CA GLN A 308 -27.14 11.58 6.08
C GLN A 308 -27.18 11.06 7.52
N ARG A 309 -27.69 11.85 8.47
CA ARG A 309 -27.91 11.38 9.85
C ARG A 309 -29.03 10.34 9.92
N ALA A 310 -30.11 10.52 9.16
CA ALA A 310 -31.24 9.59 9.16
C ALA A 310 -30.92 8.24 8.49
N LYS A 311 -30.13 8.25 7.41
CA LYS A 311 -29.74 7.03 6.69
C LYS A 311 -28.25 7.10 6.28
N PRO A 312 -27.33 6.81 7.21
CA PRO A 312 -25.91 6.83 6.90
C PRO A 312 -25.53 5.64 6.01
N TYR A 313 -25.05 5.93 4.80
CA TYR A 313 -24.47 4.92 3.91
C TYR A 313 -23.04 4.61 4.35
N ILE A 314 -22.90 3.87 5.45
CA ILE A 314 -21.63 3.47 6.04
C ILE A 314 -21.60 1.95 6.28
N GLY A 315 -20.48 1.32 5.91
CA GLY A 315 -20.25 -0.09 6.18
C GLY A 315 -19.77 -0.34 7.61
N PRO A 316 -19.97 -1.56 8.17
CA PRO A 316 -19.43 -1.92 9.47
C PRO A 316 -17.92 -1.65 9.55
N ARG A 317 -17.47 -1.00 10.63
CA ARG A 317 -16.05 -0.71 10.83
C ARG A 317 -15.30 -2.03 11.00
N PRO A 318 -14.31 -2.35 10.14
CA PRO A 318 -13.51 -3.54 10.35
C PRO A 318 -12.62 -3.40 11.59
N GLY A 319 -12.13 -4.54 12.10
CA GLY A 319 -11.01 -4.55 13.02
C GLY A 319 -9.76 -4.03 12.30
N ILE A 320 -8.98 -3.19 12.98
CA ILE A 320 -7.77 -2.57 12.43
C ILE A 320 -6.63 -2.76 13.43
N VAL A 321 -5.57 -3.45 13.00
CA VAL A 321 -4.32 -3.53 13.76
C VAL A 321 -3.66 -2.15 13.72
N THR A 322 -3.51 -1.53 14.89
CA THR A 322 -2.90 -0.21 15.02
C THR A 322 -1.41 -0.25 14.75
N ARG A 323 -0.81 0.93 14.60
CA ARG A 323 0.66 1.07 14.56
C ARG A 323 1.38 0.37 15.71
N ARG A 324 0.86 0.47 16.93
CA ARG A 324 1.40 -0.28 18.07
C ARG A 324 1.24 -1.79 17.89
N GLY A 325 0.09 -2.24 17.39
CA GLY A 325 -0.22 -3.66 17.19
C GLY A 325 0.72 -4.37 16.23
N TRP A 326 1.21 -3.71 15.18
CA TRP A 326 2.21 -4.28 14.28
C TRP A 326 3.67 -3.92 14.65
N GLY A 327 3.88 -3.16 15.73
CA GLY A 327 5.20 -2.81 16.26
C GLY A 327 5.89 -1.67 15.52
N ALA A 328 5.16 -0.62 15.13
CA ALA A 328 5.75 0.56 14.52
C ALA A 328 6.79 1.22 15.43
N ASP A 329 8.01 1.43 14.91
CA ASP A 329 8.98 2.29 15.57
C ASP A 329 8.68 3.76 15.25
N GLU A 330 7.90 4.39 16.12
CA GLU A 330 7.41 5.76 15.93
C GLU A 330 8.50 6.83 15.98
N LYS A 331 9.75 6.46 16.32
CA LYS A 331 10.92 7.34 16.23
C LYS A 331 11.41 7.52 14.80
N LEU A 332 11.02 6.64 13.87
CA LEU A 332 11.42 6.75 12.47
C LEU A 332 10.65 7.86 11.77
N ARG A 333 9.33 7.95 11.99
CA ARG A 333 8.49 8.93 11.29
C ARG A 333 8.74 10.35 11.75
N GLU A 334 8.34 11.30 10.92
CA GLU A 334 8.14 12.66 11.36
C GLU A 334 6.99 12.79 12.37
N LYS A 335 7.12 13.78 13.26
CA LYS A 335 6.19 13.99 14.37
C LYS A 335 4.83 14.54 13.90
N THR A 336 4.83 15.43 12.92
CA THR A 336 3.66 16.19 12.48
C THR A 336 2.80 15.40 11.50
N PHE A 337 1.49 15.38 11.72
CA PHE A 337 0.51 14.81 10.79
C PHE A 337 0.04 15.84 9.78
N VAL A 338 -0.17 15.40 8.54
CA VAL A 338 -0.74 16.24 7.48
C VAL A 338 -2.08 15.65 7.06
N TYR A 339 -3.08 16.51 6.92
CA TYR A 339 -4.44 16.13 6.56
C TYR A 339 -4.88 16.83 5.28
N THR A 340 -5.71 16.14 4.52
CA THR A 340 -6.46 16.69 3.39
C THR A 340 -7.87 17.08 3.84
N LYS A 341 -8.74 17.51 2.93
CA LYS A 341 -10.09 17.96 3.31
C LYS A 341 -11.02 16.78 3.57
N LYS A 342 -10.94 15.71 2.76
CA LYS A 342 -11.82 14.54 2.83
C LYS A 342 -11.24 13.37 2.04
N VAL A 343 -11.70 12.14 2.29
CA VAL A 343 -11.37 11.01 1.43
C VAL A 343 -12.48 10.82 0.38
N LYS A 344 -12.17 11.08 -0.89
CA LYS A 344 -13.11 10.95 -2.03
C LYS A 344 -12.93 9.64 -2.79
N ALA A 345 -11.72 9.08 -2.75
CA ALA A 345 -11.37 7.85 -3.44
C ALA A 345 -10.37 7.01 -2.64
N ALA A 346 -10.31 5.73 -2.96
CA ALA A 346 -9.32 4.78 -2.50
C ALA A 346 -8.50 4.30 -3.70
N PHE A 347 -7.18 4.38 -3.61
CA PHE A 347 -6.27 3.75 -4.55
C PHE A 347 -5.76 2.43 -3.97
N VAL A 348 -6.04 1.33 -4.67
CA VAL A 348 -5.56 0.00 -4.31
C VAL A 348 -4.22 -0.25 -4.99
N HIS A 349 -3.27 -0.67 -4.18
CA HIS A 349 -1.89 -0.98 -4.50
C HIS A 349 -1.58 -2.43 -4.17
N HIS A 350 -0.51 -2.95 -4.76
CA HIS A 350 0.22 -4.07 -4.17
C HIS A 350 1.56 -3.56 -3.62
N THR A 351 2.24 -4.31 -2.78
CA THR A 351 3.58 -3.92 -2.30
C THR A 351 4.71 -4.39 -3.22
N ALA A 352 4.40 -5.26 -4.18
CA ALA A 352 5.37 -5.96 -5.04
C ALA A 352 6.44 -6.73 -4.25
N SER A 353 6.17 -7.05 -2.98
CA SER A 353 7.15 -7.61 -2.06
C SER A 353 7.29 -9.14 -2.09
N GLY A 354 6.61 -9.82 -3.02
CA GLY A 354 6.53 -11.29 -3.04
C GLY A 354 5.45 -11.85 -2.08
N ASN A 355 5.10 -13.13 -2.26
CA ASN A 355 3.92 -13.75 -1.62
C ASN A 355 4.26 -14.86 -0.59
N THR A 356 5.55 -15.07 -0.31
CA THR A 356 6.07 -16.20 0.48
C THR A 356 5.98 -16.01 2.00
N TYR A 357 5.66 -14.80 2.48
CA TYR A 357 5.48 -14.53 3.90
C TYR A 357 4.30 -15.33 4.49
N LYS A 358 4.37 -15.76 5.76
CA LYS A 358 3.22 -16.29 6.52
C LYS A 358 2.41 -15.12 7.08
N CYS A 359 1.10 -15.29 7.29
CA CYS A 359 0.29 -14.18 7.82
C CYS A 359 0.77 -13.67 9.18
N SER A 360 1.33 -14.53 10.04
CA SER A 360 2.00 -14.12 11.27
C SER A 360 3.24 -13.23 11.06
N GLN A 361 3.83 -13.25 9.87
CA GLN A 361 4.95 -12.38 9.49
C GLN A 361 4.49 -11.05 8.88
N ALA A 362 3.19 -10.82 8.66
CA ALA A 362 2.70 -9.57 8.08
C ALA A 362 3.16 -8.33 8.87
N PRO A 363 3.12 -8.30 10.23
CA PRO A 363 3.71 -7.19 10.98
C PRO A 363 5.18 -6.93 10.66
N SER A 364 6.00 -7.98 10.51
CA SER A 364 7.42 -7.84 10.16
C SER A 364 7.63 -7.33 8.74
N VAL A 365 6.81 -7.78 7.78
CA VAL A 365 6.80 -7.25 6.41
C VAL A 365 6.49 -5.74 6.43
N ILE A 366 5.45 -5.34 7.18
CA ILE A 366 5.05 -3.93 7.31
C ILE A 366 6.17 -3.10 7.95
N ARG A 367 6.81 -3.58 9.02
CA ARG A 367 7.96 -2.90 9.65
C ARG A 367 9.13 -2.73 8.66
N GLY A 368 9.40 -3.74 7.85
CA GLY A 368 10.44 -3.69 6.81
C GLY A 368 10.12 -2.62 5.75
N ILE A 369 8.89 -2.60 5.23
CA ILE A 369 8.43 -1.58 4.27
C ILE A 369 8.49 -0.19 4.90
N TYR A 370 8.00 -0.04 6.12
CA TYR A 370 8.04 1.24 6.85
C TYR A 370 9.47 1.77 7.00
N ARG A 371 10.40 0.92 7.45
CA ARG A 371 11.81 1.28 7.58
C ARG A 371 12.44 1.60 6.23
N TYR A 372 12.13 0.85 5.17
CA TYR A 372 12.61 1.14 3.82
C TYR A 372 12.12 2.52 3.33
N HIS A 373 10.83 2.82 3.46
CA HIS A 373 10.27 4.12 3.07
C HIS A 373 10.95 5.28 3.81
N VAL A 374 11.16 5.15 5.12
CA VAL A 374 11.71 6.26 5.92
C VAL A 374 13.24 6.34 5.82
N LYS A 375 13.95 5.24 6.10
CA LYS A 375 15.41 5.24 6.24
C LYS A 375 16.14 5.14 4.92
N SER A 376 15.56 4.43 3.95
CA SER A 376 16.18 4.23 2.63
C SER A 376 15.65 5.21 1.61
N MET A 377 14.34 5.49 1.58
CA MET A 377 13.75 6.42 0.58
C MET A 377 13.62 7.87 1.07
N GLY A 378 13.82 8.13 2.37
CA GLY A 378 13.77 9.48 2.95
C GLY A 378 12.36 10.02 3.14
N TRP A 379 11.34 9.17 3.19
CA TRP A 379 9.95 9.59 3.37
C TRP A 379 9.63 9.90 4.83
N ARG A 380 8.55 10.67 5.05
CA ARG A 380 8.14 11.11 6.39
C ARG A 380 7.57 9.99 7.24
N ASP A 381 6.99 8.98 6.59
CA ASP A 381 6.37 7.79 7.18
C ASP A 381 6.14 6.77 6.06
N ILE A 382 5.59 5.60 6.36
CA ILE A 382 5.04 4.70 5.35
C ILE A 382 4.03 5.46 4.46
N GLY A 383 4.05 5.21 3.14
CA GLY A 383 3.32 6.04 2.18
C GLY A 383 1.82 5.71 2.08
N TYR A 384 1.43 4.50 2.46
CA TYR A 384 0.05 4.02 2.39
C TYR A 384 -0.71 4.35 3.67
N ASN A 385 -1.99 4.69 3.56
CA ASN A 385 -2.84 4.92 4.74
C ASN A 385 -3.21 3.60 5.43
N PHE A 386 -3.39 2.53 4.65
CA PHE A 386 -3.73 1.22 5.16
C PHE A 386 -2.98 0.13 4.41
N LEU A 387 -2.79 -1.01 5.07
CA LEU A 387 -2.29 -2.22 4.45
C LEU A 387 -3.26 -3.38 4.70
N VAL A 388 -3.31 -4.32 3.76
CA VAL A 388 -4.13 -5.54 3.84
C VAL A 388 -3.26 -6.74 3.53
N ASP A 389 -3.21 -7.73 4.42
CA ASP A 389 -2.47 -8.96 4.15
C ASP A 389 -3.31 -10.01 3.40
N LYS A 390 -2.67 -11.10 2.97
CA LYS A 390 -3.36 -12.21 2.28
C LYS A 390 -4.35 -12.98 3.16
N CYS A 391 -4.35 -12.76 4.47
CA CYS A 391 -5.35 -13.31 5.40
C CYS A 391 -6.53 -12.35 5.64
N GLY A 392 -6.50 -11.14 5.06
CA GLY A 392 -7.57 -10.15 5.18
C GLY A 392 -7.50 -9.29 6.43
N ASN A 393 -6.40 -9.35 7.19
CA ASN A 393 -6.16 -8.42 8.29
C ASN A 393 -5.87 -7.03 7.72
N ILE A 394 -6.37 -6.00 8.40
CA ILE A 394 -6.22 -4.60 8.01
C ILE A 394 -5.32 -3.91 9.03
N TYR A 395 -4.32 -3.19 8.54
CA TYR A 395 -3.32 -2.51 9.36
C TYR A 395 -3.37 -1.00 9.11
N GLU A 396 -3.26 -0.21 10.17
CA GLU A 396 -3.01 1.22 10.09
C GLU A 396 -1.61 1.45 9.49
N GLY A 397 -1.55 2.19 8.38
CA GLY A 397 -0.30 2.61 7.75
C GLY A 397 0.14 3.96 8.30
N ARG A 398 0.13 5.00 7.46
CA ARG A 398 0.58 6.36 7.78
C ARG A 398 -0.13 6.94 9.00
N ALA A 399 0.64 7.44 9.96
CA ALA A 399 0.16 7.98 11.23
C ALA A 399 -0.67 9.26 11.05
N GLY A 400 -1.59 9.49 11.99
CA GLY A 400 -2.50 10.65 12.00
C GLY A 400 -3.97 10.28 12.23
N GLY A 401 -4.27 8.98 12.33
CA GLY A 401 -5.55 8.47 12.80
C GLY A 401 -6.43 7.92 11.69
N VAL A 402 -6.93 6.70 11.88
CA VAL A 402 -7.60 5.90 10.85
C VAL A 402 -8.93 6.48 10.40
N ALA A 403 -9.60 7.30 11.21
CA ALA A 403 -10.84 8.00 10.82
C ALA A 403 -10.57 9.32 10.07
N LYS A 404 -9.36 9.91 10.18
CA LYS A 404 -9.03 11.22 9.59
C LYS A 404 -8.52 11.12 8.15
N PRO A 405 -8.64 12.18 7.33
CA PRO A 405 -8.20 12.19 5.94
C PRO A 405 -6.68 12.46 5.82
N VAL A 406 -5.85 11.59 6.40
CA VAL A 406 -4.38 11.71 6.42
C VAL A 406 -3.80 11.73 4.99
N LEU A 407 -2.93 12.69 4.69
CA LEU A 407 -2.25 12.81 3.40
C LEU A 407 -1.20 11.70 3.25
N GLY A 408 -1.41 10.81 2.27
CA GLY A 408 -0.48 9.74 1.90
C GLY A 408 0.69 10.19 1.00
N ALA A 409 1.49 9.21 0.58
CA ALA A 409 2.55 9.32 -0.42
C ALA A 409 2.56 8.05 -1.31
N HIS A 410 1.37 7.58 -1.69
CA HIS A 410 1.15 6.29 -2.34
C HIS A 410 0.86 6.39 -3.84
N THR A 411 0.32 7.52 -4.31
CA THR A 411 -0.06 7.73 -5.71
C THR A 411 0.32 9.13 -6.12
N LEU A 412 1.47 9.26 -6.77
CA LEU A 412 1.98 10.56 -7.20
C LEU A 412 0.93 11.29 -8.04
N GLY A 413 0.58 12.51 -7.63
CA GLY A 413 -0.44 13.34 -8.24
C GLY A 413 -1.86 13.13 -7.71
N PHE A 414 -2.12 12.12 -6.90
CA PHE A 414 -3.45 11.88 -6.32
C PHE A 414 -3.44 11.54 -4.83
N ASN A 415 -2.36 11.86 -4.11
CA ASN A 415 -2.31 11.68 -2.66
C ASN A 415 -3.34 12.56 -1.93
N SER A 416 -3.65 13.73 -2.48
CA SER A 416 -4.66 14.64 -1.93
C SER A 416 -6.10 14.13 -2.14
N ASP A 417 -6.92 14.28 -1.11
CA ASP A 417 -8.32 13.85 -1.05
C ASP A 417 -8.57 12.35 -1.36
N SER A 418 -7.57 11.50 -1.12
CA SER A 418 -7.68 10.06 -1.32
C SER A 418 -7.05 9.29 -0.16
N MET A 419 -7.15 7.96 -0.22
CA MET A 419 -6.37 7.06 0.64
C MET A 419 -5.70 5.97 -0.19
N GLY A 420 -4.54 5.52 0.26
CA GLY A 420 -3.82 4.39 -0.31
C GLY A 420 -4.02 3.13 0.51
N ILE A 421 -4.35 2.02 -0.16
CA ILE A 421 -4.45 0.69 0.43
C ILE A 421 -3.40 -0.20 -0.25
N ALA A 422 -2.36 -0.61 0.47
CA ALA A 422 -1.38 -1.57 -0.03
C ALA A 422 -1.72 -3.00 0.36
N VAL A 423 -1.98 -3.86 -0.63
CA VAL A 423 -2.13 -5.29 -0.40
C VAL A 423 -0.75 -5.93 -0.38
N LEU A 424 -0.39 -6.57 0.74
CA LEU A 424 0.92 -7.20 0.91
C LEU A 424 1.07 -8.38 -0.05
N GLY A 425 1.89 -8.21 -1.08
CA GLY A 425 2.18 -9.21 -2.09
C GLY A 425 2.45 -8.66 -3.49
N THR A 426 2.63 -9.58 -4.44
CA THR A 426 2.78 -9.31 -5.87
C THR A 426 1.66 -10.01 -6.63
N PHE A 427 0.82 -9.24 -7.33
CA PHE A 427 -0.40 -9.75 -7.99
C PHE A 427 -0.43 -9.55 -9.51
N THR A 428 0.73 -9.51 -10.15
CA THR A 428 0.84 -9.48 -11.63
C THR A 428 0.32 -10.78 -12.22
N THR A 429 0.79 -11.92 -11.70
CA THR A 429 0.39 -13.28 -12.12
C THR A 429 -0.30 -14.07 -11.02
N THR A 430 -0.06 -13.77 -9.75
CA THR A 430 -0.67 -14.46 -8.61
C THR A 430 -2.05 -13.86 -8.30
N LYS A 431 -3.05 -14.71 -8.08
CA LYS A 431 -4.40 -14.27 -7.68
C LYS A 431 -4.40 -13.80 -6.22
N PRO A 432 -5.05 -12.66 -5.88
CA PRO A 432 -5.25 -12.30 -4.49
C PRO A 432 -6.21 -13.29 -3.81
N SER A 433 -6.03 -13.51 -2.51
CA SER A 433 -6.96 -14.31 -1.73
C SER A 433 -8.33 -13.64 -1.62
N ALA A 434 -9.39 -14.43 -1.46
CA ALA A 434 -10.72 -13.90 -1.20
C ALA A 434 -10.75 -13.05 0.09
N ALA A 435 -9.97 -13.43 1.10
CA ALA A 435 -9.85 -12.70 2.36
C ALA A 435 -9.27 -11.30 2.16
N ALA A 436 -8.21 -11.15 1.35
CA ALA A 436 -7.64 -9.84 1.02
C ALA A 436 -8.64 -8.94 0.29
N VAL A 437 -9.34 -9.47 -0.72
CA VAL A 437 -10.37 -8.71 -1.45
C VAL A 437 -11.52 -8.30 -0.53
N LYS A 438 -11.93 -9.17 0.41
CA LYS A 438 -12.94 -8.87 1.43
C LYS A 438 -12.44 -7.81 2.42
N GLY A 439 -11.17 -7.84 2.80
CA GLY A 439 -10.52 -6.82 3.63
C GLY A 439 -10.59 -5.44 2.98
N ILE A 440 -10.25 -5.34 1.68
CA ILE A 440 -10.41 -4.10 0.90
C ILE A 440 -11.86 -3.63 0.91
N ALA A 441 -12.81 -4.54 0.65
CA ALA A 441 -14.23 -4.18 0.59
C ALA A 441 -14.76 -3.66 1.94
N ARG A 442 -14.41 -4.30 3.06
CA ARG A 442 -14.80 -3.85 4.41
C ARG A 442 -14.18 -2.49 4.75
N LEU A 443 -12.88 -2.34 4.52
CA LEU A 443 -12.16 -1.09 4.77
C LEU A 443 -12.74 0.06 3.96
N THR A 444 -12.94 -0.14 2.66
CA THR A 444 -13.47 0.90 1.77
C THR A 444 -14.94 1.22 2.07
N ALA A 445 -15.78 0.23 2.41
CA ALA A 445 -17.16 0.48 2.82
C ALA A 445 -17.25 1.40 4.05
N TRP A 446 -16.41 1.17 5.05
CA TRP A 446 -16.35 2.00 6.26
C TRP A 446 -15.70 3.37 5.97
N LYS A 447 -14.45 3.38 5.50
CA LYS A 447 -13.66 4.61 5.40
C LYS A 447 -14.21 5.60 4.38
N LEU A 448 -14.73 5.14 3.24
CA LEU A 448 -15.43 6.03 2.29
C LEU A 448 -16.80 6.44 2.81
N GLY A 449 -17.46 5.56 3.58
CA GLY A 449 -18.73 5.83 4.23
C GLY A 449 -18.67 6.97 5.24
N LEU A 450 -17.55 7.09 5.97
CA LEU A 450 -17.27 8.25 6.83
C LEU A 450 -17.43 9.58 6.09
N PHE A 451 -17.10 9.63 4.78
CA PHE A 451 -17.18 10.82 3.93
C PHE A 451 -18.34 10.78 2.91
N GLY A 452 -19.26 9.82 3.05
CA GLY A 452 -20.44 9.69 2.19
C GLY A 452 -20.15 9.27 0.73
N ALA A 453 -18.95 8.79 0.42
CA ALA A 453 -18.58 8.37 -0.93
C ALA A 453 -19.14 6.98 -1.25
N ASN A 454 -19.77 6.83 -2.42
CA ASN A 454 -20.33 5.58 -2.91
C ASN A 454 -19.23 4.72 -3.59
N PRO A 455 -18.92 3.51 -3.09
CA PRO A 455 -17.89 2.63 -3.65
C PRO A 455 -18.05 2.29 -5.14
N LYS A 456 -19.30 2.14 -5.63
CA LYS A 456 -19.59 1.88 -7.06
C LYS A 456 -19.56 3.14 -7.92
N GLY A 457 -19.47 4.31 -7.30
CA GLY A 457 -19.53 5.60 -7.98
C GLY A 457 -18.23 5.99 -8.67
N LYS A 458 -18.30 7.16 -9.32
CA LYS A 458 -17.13 7.89 -9.83
C LYS A 458 -17.00 9.22 -9.10
N THR A 459 -15.78 9.71 -9.01
CA THR A 459 -15.47 11.02 -8.42
C THR A 459 -14.45 11.75 -9.28
N TYR A 460 -14.30 13.05 -9.06
CA TYR A 460 -13.25 13.84 -9.69
C TYR A 460 -12.14 14.11 -8.69
N LEU A 461 -10.90 13.85 -9.10
CA LEU A 461 -9.72 14.30 -8.37
C LEU A 461 -8.90 15.24 -9.26
N LYS A 462 -8.27 16.25 -8.64
CA LYS A 462 -7.36 17.15 -9.34
C LYS A 462 -5.95 16.58 -9.26
N SER A 463 -5.34 16.31 -10.40
CA SER A 463 -3.97 15.81 -10.46
C SER A 463 -2.97 16.85 -9.92
N GLY A 464 -2.08 16.44 -9.03
CA GLY A 464 -0.88 17.16 -8.61
C GLY A 464 0.26 17.08 -9.63
N GLY A 465 0.10 16.28 -10.70
CA GLY A 465 1.12 16.01 -11.70
C GLY A 465 1.68 14.59 -11.57
N GLY A 466 2.02 14.00 -12.71
CA GLY A 466 2.57 12.65 -12.82
C GLY A 466 2.73 12.28 -14.31
N ASN A 467 3.18 11.06 -14.58
CA ASN A 467 3.46 10.61 -15.95
C ASN A 467 2.19 10.32 -16.79
N LEU A 468 1.04 10.11 -16.14
CA LEU A 468 -0.23 9.85 -16.84
C LEU A 468 -1.11 11.10 -16.98
N TYR A 469 -1.10 11.98 -15.98
CA TYR A 469 -1.94 13.18 -15.96
C TYR A 469 -1.16 14.41 -15.52
N ARG A 470 -1.13 15.42 -16.39
CA ARG A 470 -0.56 16.74 -16.08
C ARG A 470 -1.20 17.39 -14.85
N LYS A 471 -0.39 18.16 -14.12
CA LYS A 471 -0.82 18.95 -12.96
C LYS A 471 -2.03 19.82 -13.29
N GLY A 472 -2.97 19.91 -12.37
CA GLY A 472 -4.20 20.68 -12.47
C GLY A 472 -5.33 20.01 -13.25
N LYS A 473 -5.09 18.87 -13.93
CA LYS A 473 -6.15 18.15 -14.64
C LYS A 473 -7.16 17.56 -13.65
N ASN A 474 -8.44 17.88 -13.82
CA ASN A 474 -9.52 17.16 -13.15
C ASN A 474 -9.78 15.83 -13.88
N VAL A 475 -9.54 14.72 -13.20
CA VAL A 475 -9.66 13.36 -13.73
C VAL A 475 -10.86 12.68 -13.09
N ARG A 476 -11.72 12.07 -13.92
CA ARG A 476 -12.88 11.30 -13.48
C ARG A 476 -12.44 9.86 -13.23
N LEU A 477 -12.39 9.46 -11.97
CA LEU A 477 -11.92 8.15 -11.52
C LEU A 477 -13.05 7.38 -10.85
N ASN A 478 -12.89 6.07 -10.73
CA ASN A 478 -13.76 5.29 -9.85
C ASN A 478 -13.44 5.66 -8.40
N VAL A 479 -14.45 5.58 -7.52
CA VAL A 479 -14.23 5.84 -6.09
C VAL A 479 -13.27 4.82 -5.47
N ILE A 480 -13.30 3.57 -5.93
CA ILE A 480 -12.21 2.60 -5.69
C ILE A 480 -11.50 2.39 -7.02
N SER A 481 -10.26 2.84 -7.10
CA SER A 481 -9.40 2.79 -8.29
C SER A 481 -8.15 1.95 -8.01
N GLY A 482 -7.54 1.38 -9.05
CA GLY A 482 -6.20 0.81 -8.94
C GLY A 482 -5.15 1.91 -9.10
N HIS A 483 -3.93 1.68 -8.64
CA HIS A 483 -2.84 2.65 -8.83
C HIS A 483 -2.68 3.06 -10.31
N ARG A 484 -2.70 2.08 -11.22
CA ARG A 484 -2.64 2.27 -12.67
C ARG A 484 -3.70 3.21 -13.27
N ASP A 485 -4.79 3.49 -12.55
CA ASP A 485 -5.82 4.42 -13.01
C ASP A 485 -5.40 5.88 -12.80
N GLY A 486 -4.45 6.14 -11.89
CA GLY A 486 -3.93 7.48 -11.56
C GLY A 486 -2.51 7.74 -12.06
N PHE A 487 -1.73 6.69 -12.30
CA PHE A 487 -0.33 6.76 -12.71
C PHE A 487 -0.03 5.64 -13.72
N ALA A 488 0.94 5.82 -14.63
CA ALA A 488 1.33 4.74 -15.53
C ALA A 488 2.27 3.77 -14.80
N THR A 489 1.69 2.67 -14.31
CA THR A 489 2.34 1.64 -13.47
C THR A 489 1.65 0.29 -13.67
N GLU A 490 2.36 -0.82 -13.37
CA GLU A 490 1.74 -2.13 -13.29
C GLU A 490 0.92 -2.32 -12.00
N CYS A 491 1.15 -1.53 -10.96
CA CYS A 491 0.46 -1.62 -9.69
C CYS A 491 -1.07 -1.42 -9.86
N PRO A 492 -1.96 -2.22 -9.23
CA PRO A 492 -1.73 -3.24 -8.21
C PRO A 492 -1.48 -4.66 -8.73
N GLY A 493 -1.00 -4.79 -9.96
CA GLY A 493 -0.89 -6.06 -10.67
C GLY A 493 -2.22 -6.48 -11.32
N ARG A 494 -2.13 -7.21 -12.45
CA ARG A 494 -3.28 -7.56 -13.29
C ARG A 494 -4.36 -8.34 -12.54
N GLN A 495 -3.96 -9.29 -11.69
CA GLN A 495 -4.90 -10.17 -10.99
C GLN A 495 -5.70 -9.44 -9.92
N LEU A 496 -5.05 -8.55 -9.15
CA LEU A 496 -5.73 -7.75 -8.13
C LEU A 496 -6.58 -6.63 -8.76
N TYR A 497 -6.07 -5.98 -9.81
CA TYR A 497 -6.84 -5.00 -10.56
C TYR A 497 -8.16 -5.58 -11.10
N GLY A 498 -8.12 -6.80 -11.64
CA GLY A 498 -9.31 -7.52 -12.11
C GLY A 498 -10.37 -7.78 -11.03
N LYS A 499 -10.02 -7.69 -9.74
CA LYS A 499 -10.96 -7.88 -8.61
C LYS A 499 -11.58 -6.57 -8.10
N LEU A 500 -11.16 -5.40 -8.58
CA LEU A 500 -11.68 -4.13 -8.09
C LEU A 500 -13.17 -3.92 -8.40
N GLY A 501 -13.68 -4.52 -9.49
CA GLY A 501 -15.12 -4.54 -9.76
C GLY A 501 -15.92 -5.21 -8.63
N SER A 502 -15.50 -6.42 -8.23
CA SER A 502 -16.12 -7.15 -7.12
C SER A 502 -15.98 -6.40 -5.79
N ALA A 503 -14.81 -5.84 -5.50
CA ALA A 503 -14.59 -5.05 -4.29
C ALA A 503 -15.53 -3.84 -4.22
N ARG A 504 -15.77 -3.14 -5.34
CA ARG A 504 -16.73 -2.03 -5.41
C ARG A 504 -18.16 -2.47 -5.10
N THR A 505 -18.62 -3.57 -5.68
CA THR A 505 -19.96 -4.10 -5.41
C THR A 505 -20.10 -4.47 -3.94
N THR A 506 -19.21 -5.33 -3.43
CA THR A 506 -19.28 -5.79 -2.03
C THR A 506 -19.18 -4.63 -1.03
N ALA A 507 -18.35 -3.62 -1.30
CA ALA A 507 -18.24 -2.45 -0.43
C ALA A 507 -19.52 -1.60 -0.42
N ALA A 508 -20.20 -1.46 -1.57
CA ALA A 508 -21.48 -0.78 -1.66
C ALA A 508 -22.59 -1.55 -0.92
N ASP A 509 -22.60 -2.89 -1.04
CA ASP A 509 -23.54 -3.74 -0.31
C ASP A 509 -23.35 -3.60 1.22
N TYR A 510 -22.09 -3.53 1.68
CA TYR A 510 -21.77 -3.23 3.07
C TYR A 510 -22.26 -1.85 3.52
N GLN A 511 -22.25 -0.83 2.65
CA GLN A 511 -22.86 0.47 2.92
C GLN A 511 -24.40 0.47 2.82
N GLY A 512 -25.03 -0.63 2.37
CA GLY A 512 -26.48 -0.72 2.17
C GLY A 512 -26.96 0.07 0.94
N ARG A 513 -26.21 0.02 -0.17
CA ARG A 513 -26.49 0.73 -1.43
C ARG A 513 -26.89 -0.16 -2.58
#